data_AF-A0A366DGE5-F1
#
_entry.id   AF-A0A366DGE5-F1
#
_cell.length_a   1.000
_cell.length_b   1.000
_cell.length_c   1.000
_cell.angle_alpha   90.00
_cell.angle_beta   90.00
_cell.angle_gamma   90.00
#
_symmetry.space_group_name_H-M   'P 1'
#
loop_
_entity.id
_entity.type
_entity.pdbx_description
1 polymer ?
#
loop_
_entity_poly.entity_id
_entity_poly.type
_entity_poly.pdbx_seq_one_letter_code
_entity_poly.pdbx_strand_id
1 'polypeptide(L)' 'MGALSPTHWLIVAGALVLLFGANRLPQLARGLGQSLRILRSEVRENDTEVGGEIASRR' A
#
# COMPACT_ATOMS: atom_id res chain seq x y z
N MET A 1 4.16 9.96 27.11
CA MET A 1 4.31 8.56 27.57
C MET A 1 3.03 7.78 27.24
N GLY A 2 2.92 7.13 26.06
CA GLY A 2 1.70 6.32 25.77
C GLY A 2 1.39 6.02 24.30
N ALA A 3 1.89 6.80 23.35
CA ALA A 3 1.55 6.67 21.93
C ALA A 3 2.11 5.40 21.24
N LEU A 4 3.04 4.68 21.89
CA LEU A 4 3.64 3.46 21.38
C LEU A 4 3.06 2.19 22.00
N SER A 5 2.04 2.31 22.86
CA SER A 5 1.38 1.13 23.43
C SER A 5 0.57 0.40 22.35
N PRO A 6 0.81 -0.90 22.10
CA PRO A 6 0.02 -1.71 21.16
C PRO A 6 -1.49 -1.65 21.46
N THR A 7 -1.86 -1.48 22.73
CA THR A 7 -3.26 -1.37 23.16
C THR A 7 -3.94 -0.12 22.60
N HIS A 8 -3.22 1.00 22.48
CA HIS A 8 -3.79 2.24 21.93
C HIS A 8 -4.12 2.07 20.45
N TRP A 9 -3.22 1.45 19.70
CA TRP A 9 -3.45 1.09 18.30
C TRP A 9 -4.63 0.14 18.12
N LEU A 10 -4.80 -0.82 19.02
CA LEU A 10 -5.93 -1.76 18.99
C LEU A 10 -7.27 -1.05 19.19
N ILE A 11 -7.33 -0.08 20.11
CA ILE A 11 -8.52 0.76 20.33
C ILE A 11 -8.81 1.64 19.11
N VAL A 12 -7.79 2.28 18.54
CA VAL A 12 -7.94 3.13 17.34
C VAL A 12 -8.41 2.31 16.14
N ALA A 13 -7.81 1.14 15.92
CA ALA A 13 -8.24 0.21 14.87
C ALA A 13 -9.69 -0.25 15.09
N GLY A 14 -10.06 -0.57 16.34
CA GLY A 14 -11.43 -0.90 16.72
C GLY A 14 -12.41 0.24 16.44
N ALA A 15 -12.07 1.48 16.78
CA ALA A 15 -12.89 2.66 16.52
C ALA A 15 -13.08 2.92 15.01
N LEU A 16 -11.99 2.80 14.23
CA LEU A 16 -12.02 2.86 12.77
C LEU A 16 -12.94 1.80 12.17
N VAL A 17 -12.85 0.55 12.65
CA VAL A 17 -13.72 -0.55 12.24
C VAL A 17 -15.18 -0.29 12.63
N LEU A 18 -15.45 0.31 13.78
CA LEU A 18 -16.82 0.64 14.20
C LEU A 18 -17.44 1.74 13.34
N LEU A 19 -16.65 2.76 12.98
CA LEU A 19 -17.11 3.92 12.20
C LEU A 19 -17.28 3.58 10.71
N PHE A 20 -16.31 2.87 10.11
CA PHE A 20 -16.33 2.54 8.69
C PHE A 20 -16.97 1.18 8.39
N GLY A 21 -17.01 0.28 9.38
CA GLY A 21 -17.41 -1.12 9.24
C GLY A 21 -16.23 -2.03 8.90
N ALA A 22 -16.20 -3.23 9.52
CA ALA A 22 -15.12 -4.22 9.38
C ALA A 22 -14.84 -4.63 7.92
N ASN A 23 -15.84 -4.56 7.04
CA ASN A 23 -15.69 -4.92 5.63
C ASN A 23 -15.24 -3.76 4.73
N ARG A 24 -15.41 -2.49 5.14
CA ARG A 24 -15.14 -1.35 4.24
C ARG A 24 -13.68 -0.95 4.23
N LEU A 25 -13.00 -0.95 5.39
CA LEU A 25 -11.56 -0.72 5.46
C LEU A 25 -10.74 -1.68 4.56
N PRO A 26 -10.92 -3.02 4.64
CA PRO A 26 -10.19 -3.94 3.79
C PRO A 26 -10.63 -3.85 2.32
N GLN A 27 -11.90 -3.53 2.04
CA GLN A 27 -12.38 -3.36 0.67
C GLN A 27 -11.76 -2.13 -0.01
N LEU A 28 -11.68 -1.00 0.71
CA LEU A 28 -11.00 0.22 0.24
C LEU A 28 -9.49 -0.04 0.08
N ALA A 29 -8.85 -0.68 1.06
CA ALA A 29 -7.44 -1.04 0.98
C ALA A 29 -7.13 -1.96 -0.22
N ARG A 30 -8.00 -2.94 -0.52
CA ARG A 30 -7.88 -3.80 -1.71
C ARG A 30 -8.04 -3.01 -3.00
N GLY A 31 -8.99 -2.09 -3.08
CA GLY A 31 -9.18 -1.22 -4.25
C GLY A 31 -7.98 -0.31 -4.50
N LEU A 32 -7.53 0.41 -3.46
CA LEU A 32 -6.35 1.28 -3.54
C LEU A 32 -5.07 0.48 -3.83
N GLY A 33 -4.92 -0.71 -3.22
CA GLY A 33 -3.78 -1.59 -3.46
C GLY A 33 -3.71 -2.11 -4.89
N GLN A 34 -4.85 -2.39 -5.53
CA GLN A 34 -4.90 -2.79 -6.93
C GLN A 34 -4.47 -1.64 -7.86
N SER A 35 -4.98 -0.43 -7.64
CA SER A 35 -4.58 0.76 -8.44
C SER A 35 -3.10 1.09 -8.26
N LEU A 36 -2.60 1.04 -7.02
CA LEU A 36 -1.17 1.23 -6.72
C LEU A 36 -0.31 0.12 -7.33
N ARG A 37 -0.80 -1.12 -7.40
CA ARG A 37 -0.07 -2.23 -8.03
C ARG A 37 0.10 -2.02 -9.53
N ILE A 38 -0.97 -1.60 -10.22
CA ILE A 38 -0.91 -1.30 -11.67
C ILE A 38 0.09 -0.16 -11.90
N LEU A 39 -0.05 0.93 -11.15
CA LEU A 39 0.88 2.07 -11.24
C LEU A 39 2.33 1.65 -10.94
N ARG A 40 2.55 0.83 -9.92
CA ARG A 40 3.87 0.33 -9.55
C ARG A 40 4.47 -0.59 -10.61
N SER A 41 3.64 -1.37 -11.31
CA SER A 41 4.08 -2.22 -12.42
C SER A 41 4.53 -1.38 -13.61
N GLU A 42 3.74 -0.39 -14.02
CA GLU A 42 4.09 0.52 -15.13
C GLU A 42 5.36 1.34 -14.84
N VAL A 43 5.50 1.85 -13.61
CA VAL A 43 6.70 2.59 -13.18
C VAL A 43 7.95 1.68 -13.19
N ARG A 44 7.83 0.44 -12.71
CA ARG A 44 8.94 -0.51 -12.72
C ARG A 44 9.36 -0.94 -14.12
N GLU A 45 8.43 -1.03 -15.05
CA GLU A 45 8.74 -1.39 -16.44
C GLU A 45 9.59 -0.31 -17.10
N ASN A 46 9.26 0.97 -16.87
CA ASN A 46 10.10 2.11 -17.29
C ASN A 46 11.49 2.08 -16.63
N ASP A 47 11.57 1.84 -15.31
CA ASP A 47 12.86 1.75 -14.60
C ASP A 47 13.74 0.59 -15.12
N THR A 48 13.12 -0.51 -15.53
CA THR A 48 13.84 -1.72 -15.98
C THR A 48 14.29 -1.60 -17.44
N GLU A 49 13.52 -0.94 -18.31
CA GLU A 49 13.91 -0.64 -19.69
C GLU A 49 15.16 0.25 -19.75
N VAL A 50 15.26 1.24 -18.85
CA VAL A 50 16.45 2.10 -18.70
C VAL A 50 17.71 1.30 -18.31
N GLY A 51 17.57 0.22 -17.53
CA GLY A 51 18.69 -0.63 -17.12
C GLY A 51 19.14 -1.66 -18.17
N GLY A 52 18.21 -2.13 -19.01
CA GLY A 52 18.48 -3.12 -20.06
C GLY A 52 19.17 -2.53 -21.29
N GLU A 53 18.82 -1.30 -21.68
CA GLU A 53 19.39 -0.66 -22.87
C GLU A 53 20.89 -0.33 -22.70
N ILE A 54 21.33 0.01 -21.47
CA ILE A 54 22.73 0.32 -21.16
C ILE A 54 23.62 -0.93 -21.17
N ALA A 55 23.06 -2.12 -20.88
CA ALA A 55 23.78 -3.39 -20.95
C ALA A 55 23.88 -3.94 -22.38
N SER A 56 22.91 -3.63 -23.26
CA SER A 56 22.92 -4.08 -24.66
C SER A 56 23.69 -3.16 -25.62
N ARG A 57 24.03 -1.94 -25.20
CA ARG A 57 24.86 -0.98 -25.97
C ARG A 57 26.37 -1.07 -25.71
N ARG A 58 26.86 -2.08 -24.98
CA ARG A 58 28.28 -2.24 -24.63
C ARG A 58 28.90 -3.52 -25.15
#